data_AF-A0A2S8Y374-F1
#
_entry.id   AF-A0A2S8Y374-F1
#
_cell.length_a   1.000
_cell.length_b   1.000
_cell.length_c   1.000
_cell.angle_alpha   90.00
_cell.angle_beta   90.00
_cell.angle_gamma   90.00
#
_symmetry.space_group_name_H-M   'P 1'
#
loop_
_entity.id
_entity.type
_entity.pdbx_description
1 polymer ?
#
loop_
_entity_poly.entity_id
_entity_poly.type
_entity_poly.pdbx_seq_one_letter_code
_entity_poly.pdbx_strand_id
1 'polypeptide(L)' 'MNCLICAGTAERINCKGAWEERDCPSCGRYRVADALVLTLMEQGQIFDVGKTREWLANRRRIECVPCIEVEEALLIL' A
#
# COMPACT_ATOMS: atom_id res chain seq x y z
N MET A 1 -13.57 3.24 -4.83
CA MET A 1 -12.85 2.25 -4.00
C MET A 1 -11.99 3.02 -3.01
N ASN A 2 -11.49 2.37 -1.95
CA ASN A 2 -10.77 3.06 -0.87
C ASN A 2 -9.26 2.78 -0.92
N CYS A 3 -8.47 3.76 -0.48
CA CYS A 3 -7.04 3.62 -0.23
C CYS A 3 -6.82 2.63 0.90
N LEU A 4 -5.97 1.63 0.67
CA LEU A 4 -5.60 0.64 1.70
C LEU A 4 -4.80 1.26 2.86
N ILE A 5 -4.18 2.43 2.67
CA ILE A 5 -3.35 3.09 3.67
C ILE A 5 -4.17 4.06 4.53
N CYS A 6 -4.85 5.02 3.91
CA CYS A 6 -5.54 6.10 4.64
C CYS A 6 -7.08 5.98 4.67
N ALA A 7 -7.64 4.90 4.13
CA ALA A 7 -9.08 4.68 3.97
C ALA A 7 -9.85 5.76 3.16
N GLY A 8 -9.18 6.78 2.65
CA GLY A 8 -9.76 7.80 1.77
C GLY A 8 -10.07 7.27 0.36
N THR A 9 -10.63 8.13 -0.49
CA THR A 9 -10.93 7.76 -1.88
C THR A 9 -9.64 7.44 -2.65
N ALA A 10 -9.65 6.32 -3.38
CA ALA A 10 -8.59 5.95 -4.30
C ALA A 10 -9.16 5.26 -5.54
N GLU A 11 -8.47 5.45 -6.66
CA GLU A 11 -8.67 4.64 -7.85
C GLU A 11 -8.03 3.27 -7.64
N ARG A 12 -8.70 2.21 -8.08
CA ARG A 12 -8.09 0.89 -8.18
C ARG A 12 -7.59 0.73 -9.61
N ILE A 13 -6.31 0.46 -9.76
CA ILE A 13 -5.71 0.22 -11.07
C ILE A 13 -5.65 -1.29 -11.29
N ASN A 14 -6.09 -1.74 -12.46
CA ASN A 14 -5.94 -3.14 -12.85
C ASN A 14 -4.46 -3.44 -13.11
N CYS A 15 -3.88 -4.31 -12.30
CA CYS A 15 -2.52 -4.82 -12.48
C CYS A 15 -2.52 -6.34 -12.68
N LYS A 16 -1.42 -6.87 -13.23
CA LYS A 16 -1.21 -8.31 -13.39
C LYS A 16 -0.52 -8.87 -12.15
N GLY A 17 -0.83 -10.13 -11.81
CA GLY A 17 -0.22 -10.84 -10.68
C GLY A 17 -0.99 -10.64 -9.38
N ALA A 18 -0.40 -11.12 -8.28
CA ALA A 18 -1.00 -11.13 -6.94
C ALA A 18 -0.84 -9.78 -6.21
N TRP A 19 -1.36 -8.71 -6.83
CA TRP A 19 -1.19 -7.34 -6.35
C TRP A 19 -2.50 -6.56 -6.41
N GLU A 20 -2.72 -5.74 -5.39
CA GLU A 20 -3.68 -4.64 -5.38
C GLU A 20 -2.95 -3.32 -5.65
N GLU A 21 -3.24 -2.70 -6.78
CA GLU A 21 -2.72 -1.37 -7.10
C GLU A 21 -3.75 -0.28 -6.81
N ARG A 22 -3.30 0.76 -6.11
CA ARG A 22 -4.12 1.91 -5.74
C ARG A 22 -3.44 3.19 -6.21
N ASP A 23 -4.24 4.12 -6.70
CA ASP A 23 -3.83 5.50 -6.89
C ASP A 23 -4.69 6.42 -6.04
N CYS A 24 -4.07 6.97 -5.00
CA CYS A 24 -4.71 7.82 -4.01
C CYS A 24 -4.19 9.25 -4.13
N PRO A 25 -5.05 10.28 -4.17
CA PRO A 25 -4.59 11.67 -4.20
C PRO A 25 -3.69 12.08 -3.03
N SER A 26 -3.82 11.41 -1.88
CA SER A 26 -3.03 11.72 -0.67
C SER A 26 -1.82 10.80 -0.46
N CYS A 27 -1.92 9.51 -0.80
CA CYS A 27 -0.83 8.56 -0.61
C CYS A 27 0.00 8.36 -1.89
N GLY A 28 -0.50 8.80 -3.04
CA GLY A 28 0.01 8.53 -4.38
C GLY A 28 -0.31 7.11 -4.85
N ARG A 29 0.35 6.73 -5.95
CA ARG A 29 0.27 5.39 -6.54
C ARG A 29 1.20 4.39 -5.83
N TYR A 30 0.71 3.19 -5.57
CA TYR A 30 1.44 2.09 -4.91
C TYR A 30 0.76 0.73 -5.16
N ARG A 31 1.49 -0.36 -4.87
CA ARG A 31 0.98 -1.74 -4.85
C ARG A 31 1.10 -2.34 -3.47
N VAL A 32 0.18 -3.25 -3.17
CA VAL A 32 0.22 -4.10 -1.97
C VAL A 32 0.03 -5.54 -2.41
N ALA A 33 0.86 -6.46 -1.91
CA ALA A 33 0.69 -7.87 -2.20
C ALA A 33 -0.68 -8.37 -1.71
N ASP A 34 -1.39 -9.17 -2.50
CA ASP A 34 -2.73 -9.67 -2.13
C ASP A 34 -2.71 -10.40 -0.78
N ALA A 35 -1.64 -11.18 -0.54
CA ALA A 35 -1.44 -11.89 0.72
C ALA A 35 -1.37 -10.94 1.92
N LEU A 36 -0.68 -9.79 1.79
CA LEU A 36 -0.61 -8.78 2.85
C LEU A 36 -1.97 -8.11 3.08
N VAL A 37 -2.71 -7.82 2.01
CA VAL A 37 -4.07 -7.27 2.14
C VAL A 37 -4.96 -8.22 2.92
N LEU A 38 -4.93 -9.51 2.59
CA LEU A 38 -5.67 -10.55 3.31
C LEU A 38 -5.24 -10.64 4.78
N THR A 39 -3.94 -10.68 5.07
CA THR A 39 -3.43 -10.71 6.45
C THR A 39 -3.91 -9.51 7.27
N LEU A 40 -3.85 -8.30 6.73
CA LEU A 40 -4.32 -7.10 7.41
C LEU A 40 -5.82 -7.17 7.70
N MET A 41 -6.62 -7.66 6.73
CA MET A 41 -8.06 -7.83 6.91
C MET A 41 -8.39 -8.88 7.98
N GLU A 42 -7.73 -10.03 7.96
CA GLU A 42 -7.93 -11.12 8.92
C GLU A 42 -7.57 -10.70 10.36
N GLN A 43 -6.53 -9.89 10.51
CA GLN A 43 -6.06 -9.39 11.80
C GLN A 43 -6.77 -8.10 12.24
N GLY A 44 -7.61 -7.50 11.39
CA GLY A 44 -8.22 -6.20 11.65
C GLY A 44 -7.20 -5.06 11.77
N GLN A 45 -6.04 -5.22 11.15
CA GLN A 45 -4.95 -4.25 11.18
C GLN A 45 -5.03 -3.28 9.99
N ILE A 46 -4.46 -2.10 10.19
CA ILE A 46 -4.34 -1.06 9.16
C ILE A 46 -2.90 -0.56 9.11
N PHE A 47 -2.53 0.04 7.98
CA PHE A 47 -1.24 0.73 7.88
C PHE A 47 -1.22 1.99 8.75
N ASP A 48 -0.08 2.25 9.39
CA ASP A 48 0.21 3.59 9.90
C ASP A 48 0.38 4.55 8.72
N VAL A 49 -0.53 5.51 8.60
CA VAL A 49 -0.57 6.45 7.47
C VAL A 49 0.70 7.28 7.37
N GLY A 50 1.26 7.72 8.51
CA GLY A 50 2.45 8.57 8.55
C GLY A 50 3.68 7.80 8.12
N LYS A 51 3.98 6.71 8.83
CA LYS A 51 5.14 5.86 8.56
C LYS A 51 5.12 5.31 7.13
N THR A 52 3.95 4.86 6.65
CA THR A 52 3.83 4.31 5.30
C THR A 52 4.05 5.37 4.22
N ARG A 53 3.57 6.60 4.42
CA ARG A 53 3.82 7.70 3.47
C ARG A 53 5.29 8.08 3.40
N GLU A 54 5.97 8.13 4.55
CA GLU A 54 7.41 8.37 4.60
C GLU A 54 8.18 7.27 3.85
N TRP A 55 7.81 6.01 4.08
CA TRP A 55 8.39 4.89 3.36
C TRP A 55 8.14 4.97 1.84
N LEU A 56 6.91 5.27 1.40
CA LEU A 56 6.57 5.46 -0.01
C LEU A 56 7.38 6.58 -0.65
N ALA A 57 7.55 7.71 0.05
CA ALA A 57 8.33 8.84 -0.44
C ALA A 57 9.81 8.47 -0.65
N ASN A 58 10.36 7.64 0.23
CA ASN A 58 11.73 7.14 0.08
C ASN A 58 11.87 6.13 -1.06
N ARG A 59 10.94 5.17 -1.18
CA ARG A 59 10.95 4.15 -2.24
C ARG A 59 10.79 4.73 -3.65
N ARG A 60 9.97 5.79 -3.81
CA ARG A 60 9.79 6.50 -5.08
C ARG A 60 11.07 7.07 -5.69
N ARG A 61 12.14 7.19 -4.91
CA ARG A 61 13.45 7.60 -5.42
C ARG A 61 14.17 6.50 -6.19
N ILE A 62 13.73 5.25 -6.02
CA ILE A 62 14.39 4.04 -6.52
C ILE A 62 13.48 3.31 -7.52
N GLU A 63 12.16 3.37 -7.34
CA GLU A 63 11.18 2.69 -8.19
C GLU A 63 9.96 3.57 -8.53
N CYS A 64 9.37 3.38 -9.71
CA CYS A 64 8.25 4.20 -10.18
C CYS A 64 6.93 3.94 -9.41
N VAL A 65 6.67 2.69 -9.04
CA VAL A 65 5.46 2.28 -8.31
C VAL A 65 5.91 1.40 -7.14
N PRO A 66 5.93 1.94 -5.91
CA PRO A 66 6.37 1.17 -4.76
C PRO A 66 5.48 -0.04 -4.48
N CYS A 67 6.11 -1.17 -4.16
CA CYS A 67 5.45 -2.43 -3.83
C CYS A 67 5.63 -2.74 -2.35
N ILE A 68 4.52 -2.84 -1.60
CA ILE A 68 4.52 -3.20 -0.18
C ILE A 68 4.27 -4.70 -0.07
N GLU A 69 5.28 -5.46 0.34
CA GLU A 69 5.15 -6.88 0.71
C GLU A 69 5.10 -7.04 2.23
N VAL A 70 4.86 -8.28 2.68
CA VAL A 70 4.71 -8.62 4.10
C VAL A 70 5.98 -8.26 4.88
N GLU A 71 7.15 -8.46 4.28
CA GLU A 71 8.45 -8.20 4.90
C GLU A 71 8.67 -6.71 5.15
N GLU A 72 8.22 -5.84 4.24
CA GLU A 72 8.27 -4.39 4.46
C GLU A 72 7.18 -3.88 5.39
N ALA A 73 6.01 -4.53 5.45
CA ALA A 73 4.96 -4.15 6.41
C ALA A 73 5.43 -4.30 7.86
N LEU A 74 6.21 -5.35 8.18
CA LEU A 74 6.76 -5.57 9.52
C LEU A 74 7.73 -4.47 9.98
N LEU A 75 8.34 -3.72 9.05
CA LEU A 75 9.24 -2.60 9.37
C LEU A 75 8.50 -1.27 9.57
N ILE A 76 7.22 -1.20 9.20
CA ILE A 76 6.42 0.04 9.13
C ILE A 76 5.26 0.01 10.15
N LEU A 77 4.90 -1.15 10.69
CA LEU A 77 3.93 -1.28 11.79
C LEU A 77 4.46 -0.66 13.10
#